data_AF-A0A521Y6Q0-F1
#
_entry.id   AF-A0A521Y6Q0-F1
#
_cell.length_a   1.000
_cell.length_b   1.000
_cell.length_c   1.000
_cell.angle_alpha   90.00
_cell.angle_beta   90.00
_cell.angle_gamma   90.00
#
_symmetry.space_group_name_H-M   'P 1'
#
loop_
_entity.id
_entity.type
_entity.pdbx_description
1 polymer ?
#
loop_
_entity_poly.entity_id
_entity_poly.type
_entity_poly.pdbx_seq_one_letter_code
_entity_poly.pdbx_strand_id
1 'polypeptide(L)'
;MRTLPVFYYPSTITWVDDDKLFLNAVLETFQSDYFIQTFRHPQACLDFFLSYEPPLSQHSFLRGRIESEDYDCVDHLPVDFNVTTLQELHQQPERLHEVSVLIVDYSMPEINGIELCRQLSRLPMKKILLTGEADHY
;
A
#
# COMPACT_ATOMS: atom_id res chain seq x y z
N MET A 1 9.67 -17.64 -12.62
CA MET A 1 10.27 -16.54 -13.41
C MET A 1 10.42 -15.35 -12.49
N ARG A 2 11.62 -14.79 -12.28
CA ARG A 2 11.79 -13.56 -11.47
C ARG A 2 11.52 -12.37 -12.38
N THR A 3 10.46 -11.63 -12.11
CA THR A 3 10.10 -10.39 -12.82
C THR A 3 10.53 -9.19 -11.99
N LEU A 4 11.21 -8.23 -12.60
CA LEU A 4 11.57 -6.96 -11.96
C LEU A 4 10.38 -5.99 -12.12
N PRO A 5 9.91 -5.31 -11.06
CA PRO A 5 8.91 -4.26 -11.23
C PRO A 5 9.49 -3.10 -12.05
N VAL A 6 8.63 -2.38 -12.78
CA VAL A 6 9.03 -1.21 -13.59
C VAL A 6 9.62 -0.10 -12.71
N PHE A 7 9.08 0.08 -11.52
CA PHE A 7 9.62 0.93 -10.47
C PHE A 7 9.26 0.37 -9.09
N TYR A 8 10.02 0.74 -8.07
CA TYR A 8 9.79 0.34 -6.69
C TYR A 8 10.27 1.44 -5.76
N TYR A 9 9.52 1.65 -4.67
CA TYR A 9 9.90 2.61 -3.63
C TYR A 9 9.31 2.17 -2.28
N PRO A 10 9.88 2.62 -1.14
CA PRO A 10 9.34 2.31 0.19
C PRO A 10 7.93 2.85 0.39
N SER A 11 7.03 2.02 0.91
CA SER A 11 5.61 2.31 1.14
C SER A 11 5.23 2.04 2.60
N THR A 12 4.02 2.44 3.00
CA THR A 12 3.49 2.19 4.34
C THR A 12 2.87 0.80 4.48
N ILE A 13 3.17 0.16 5.61
CA ILE A 13 2.53 -1.05 6.11
C ILE A 13 1.50 -0.63 7.17
N THR A 14 0.27 -1.08 7.02
CA THR A 14 -0.78 -0.88 8.03
C THR A 14 -0.92 -2.13 8.88
N TRP A 15 -0.81 -1.99 10.19
CA TRP A 15 -1.04 -3.05 11.15
C TRP A 15 -2.33 -2.80 11.94
N VAL A 16 -3.17 -3.82 12.08
CA VAL A 16 -4.43 -3.72 12.86
C VAL A 16 -4.49 -4.89 13.83
N ASP A 17 -4.53 -4.57 15.12
CA ASP A 17 -4.52 -5.53 16.22
C ASP A 17 -5.03 -4.82 17.48
N ASP A 18 -5.90 -5.44 18.28
CA ASP A 18 -6.44 -4.80 19.49
C ASP A 18 -5.46 -4.85 20.69
N ASP A 19 -4.43 -5.70 20.63
CA ASP A 19 -3.34 -5.73 21.61
C ASP A 19 -2.34 -4.59 21.40
N LYS A 20 -2.36 -3.64 22.34
CA LYS A 20 -1.43 -2.51 22.38
C LYS A 20 0.03 -2.94 22.52
N LEU A 21 0.28 -3.94 23.37
CA LEU A 21 1.65 -4.36 23.69
C LEU A 21 2.30 -4.98 22.46
N PHE A 22 1.53 -5.79 21.73
CA PHE A 22 1.96 -6.35 20.46
C PHE A 22 2.27 -5.26 19.42
N LEU A 23 1.36 -4.30 19.21
CA LEU A 23 1.60 -3.20 18.27
C LEU A 23 2.81 -2.35 18.65
N ASN A 24 3.04 -2.09 19.94
CA ASN A 24 4.23 -1.38 20.40
C ASN A 24 5.50 -2.17 20.10
N ALA A 25 5.51 -3.49 20.34
CA ALA A 25 6.64 -4.35 20.04
C ALA A 25 6.94 -4.40 18.52
N VAL A 26 5.89 -4.43 17.69
CA VAL A 26 6.02 -4.31 16.23
C VAL A 26 6.69 -3.00 15.85
N LEU A 27 6.24 -1.88 16.39
CA LEU A 27 6.85 -0.57 16.12
C LEU A 27 8.32 -0.56 16.56
N GLU A 28 8.63 -0.98 17.79
CA GLU A 28 10.00 -1.03 18.30
C GLU A 28 10.92 -1.90 17.44
N THR A 29 10.40 -3.01 16.91
CA THR A 29 11.18 -3.99 16.13
C THR A 29 11.41 -3.53 14.69
N PHE A 30 10.44 -2.88 14.05
CA PHE A 30 10.44 -2.70 12.59
C PHE A 30 10.44 -1.24 12.12
N GLN A 31 10.19 -0.26 12.99
CA GLN A 31 10.08 1.15 12.59
C GLN A 31 11.39 1.74 12.01
N SER A 32 12.54 1.10 12.25
CA SER A 32 13.82 1.53 11.66
C SER A 32 13.92 1.25 10.16
N ASP A 33 13.24 0.19 9.69
CA ASP A 33 13.37 -0.32 8.32
C ASP A 33 12.12 -0.06 7.48
N TYR A 34 10.95 0.11 8.12
CA TYR A 34 9.66 0.23 7.44
C TYR A 34 8.84 1.41 7.95
N PHE A 35 8.06 2.01 7.05
CA PHE A 35 6.99 2.93 7.44
C PHE A 35 5.80 2.12 7.91
N ILE A 36 5.46 2.24 9.19
CA ILE A 36 4.39 1.46 9.82
C ILE A 36 3.38 2.42 10.42
N GLN A 37 2.11 2.18 10.12
CA GLN A 37 0.98 2.77 10.82
C GLN A 37 0.17 1.68 11.52
N THR A 38 -0.30 1.95 12.73
CA THR A 38 -0.98 0.94 13.56
C THR A 38 -2.37 1.42 13.97
N PHE A 39 -3.35 0.53 13.94
CA PHE A 39 -4.70 0.77 14.44
C PHE A 39 -5.06 -0.26 15.51
N ARG A 40 -5.52 0.23 16.65
CA ARG A 40 -6.03 -0.63 17.74
C ARG A 40 -7.47 -1.08 17.56
N HIS A 41 -8.23 -0.30 16.80
CA HIS A 41 -9.65 -0.53 16.60
C HIS A 41 -9.88 -0.73 15.10
N PRO A 42 -10.52 -1.84 14.69
CA PRO A 42 -10.75 -2.10 13.28
C PRO A 42 -11.64 -1.01 12.65
N GLN A 43 -12.57 -0.43 13.41
CA GLN A 43 -13.38 0.69 12.93
C GLN A 43 -12.55 1.94 12.60
N ALA A 44 -11.55 2.28 13.42
CA ALA A 44 -10.66 3.42 13.14
C ALA A 44 -9.84 3.18 11.86
N CYS A 45 -9.44 1.94 11.60
CA CYS A 45 -8.79 1.57 10.35
C CYS A 45 -9.73 1.75 9.15
N LEU A 46 -11.00 1.34 9.28
CA LEU A 46 -12.00 1.56 8.22
C LEU A 46 -12.23 3.05 7.96
N ASP A 47 -12.41 3.84 9.02
CA ASP A 47 -12.65 5.27 8.92
C ASP A 47 -11.50 6.00 8.22
N PHE A 48 -10.26 5.59 8.50
CA PHE A 48 -9.09 6.05 7.77
C PHE A 48 -9.18 5.72 6.27
N PHE A 49 -9.53 4.48 5.92
CA PHE A 49 -9.63 4.06 4.52
C PHE A 49 -10.85 4.61 3.77
N LEU A 50 -11.86 5.16 4.46
CA LEU A 50 -12.98 5.86 3.83
C LEU A 50 -12.56 7.19 3.19
N SER A 51 -11.61 7.90 3.79
CA SER A 51 -11.06 9.16 3.28
C SER A 51 -9.66 9.01 2.67
N TYR A 52 -9.13 7.79 2.63
CA TYR A 52 -7.82 7.50 2.08
C TYR A 52 -7.78 7.67 0.57
N GLU A 53 -6.97 8.62 0.10
CA GLU A 53 -6.63 8.78 -1.31
C GLU A 53 -5.22 8.21 -1.54
N PRO A 54 -5.07 7.11 -2.30
CA PRO A 54 -3.76 6.55 -2.60
C PRO A 54 -2.93 7.59 -3.38
N PRO A 55 -1.74 7.99 -2.87
CA PRO A 55 -0.88 8.95 -3.55
C PRO A 55 -0.64 8.63 -5.04
N LEU A 56 -0.45 7.35 -5.39
CA LEU A 56 -0.22 6.98 -6.79
C LEU A 56 -1.44 7.08 -7.69
N SER A 57 -2.66 7.03 -7.14
CA SER A 57 -3.89 7.06 -7.94
C SER A 57 -4.05 8.36 -8.73
N GLN A 58 -3.34 9.41 -8.31
CA GLN A 58 -3.36 10.74 -8.93
C GLN A 58 -2.39 10.85 -10.12
N HIS A 59 -1.52 9.86 -10.34
CA HIS A 59 -0.46 9.90 -11.36
C HIS A 59 -0.77 9.04 -12.58
N SER A 60 -0.63 9.62 -13.79
CA SER A 60 -0.66 8.86 -15.05
C SER A 60 0.74 8.41 -15.42
N PHE A 61 1.02 7.12 -15.25
CA PHE A 61 2.29 6.50 -15.63
C PHE A 61 2.43 6.23 -17.13
N LEU A 62 1.30 6.28 -17.84
CA LEU A 62 1.22 6.05 -19.27
C LEU A 62 0.89 7.37 -19.97
N ARG A 63 1.51 7.60 -21.12
CA ARG A 63 1.21 8.72 -22.02
C ARG A 63 0.98 8.19 -23.43
N GLY A 64 0.02 8.76 -24.14
CA GLY A 64 -0.11 8.51 -25.57
C GLY A 64 0.99 9.25 -26.33
N ARG A 65 1.62 8.60 -27.31
CA ARG A 65 2.52 9.31 -28.23
C ARG A 65 1.69 10.20 -29.16
N ILE A 66 2.02 11.49 -29.20
CA ILE A 66 1.42 12.45 -30.13
C ILE A 66 2.31 12.50 -31.38
N GLU A 67 1.71 12.65 -32.56
CA GLU A 67 2.34 12.53 -33.90
C GLU A 67 3.57 13.44 -34.15
N SER A 68 3.92 14.35 -33.23
CA SER A 68 5.02 15.31 -33.36
C SER A 68 6.37 14.85 -32.79
N GLU A 69 6.45 13.67 -32.16
CA GLU A 69 7.68 13.15 -31.54
C GLU A 69 8.33 12.06 -32.44
N ASP A 70 9.23 12.53 -33.31
CA ASP A 70 10.22 11.79 -34.13
C ASP A 70 9.73 10.96 -35.33
N TYR A 71 10.02 11.49 -36.52
CA TYR A 71 9.75 10.93 -37.85
C TYR A 71 10.60 9.68 -38.22
N ASP A 72 11.48 9.16 -37.35
CA ASP A 72 12.50 8.18 -37.75
C ASP A 72 12.56 6.86 -36.95
N CYS A 73 11.60 6.59 -36.04
CA CYS A 73 11.60 5.34 -35.27
C CYS A 73 10.41 4.43 -35.64
N VAL A 74 10.68 3.48 -36.54
CA VAL A 74 9.81 2.34 -36.86
C VAL A 74 9.81 1.37 -35.67
N ASP A 75 8.89 1.54 -34.72
CA ASP A 75 8.35 0.48 -33.85
C ASP A 75 7.13 1.02 -33.09
N HIS A 76 5.94 0.57 -33.50
CA HIS A 76 4.64 1.15 -33.15
C HIS A 76 4.10 0.63 -31.81
N LEU A 77 4.44 1.28 -30.70
CA LEU A 77 3.65 1.21 -29.47
C LEU A 77 2.85 2.52 -29.30
N PRO A 78 1.49 2.46 -29.27
CA PRO A 78 0.64 3.65 -29.17
C PRO A 78 0.69 4.32 -27.78
N VAL A 79 1.33 3.67 -26.81
CA VAL A 79 1.44 4.10 -25.41
C VAL A 79 2.90 3.97 -24.98
N ASP A 80 3.40 5.01 -24.33
CA ASP A 80 4.75 5.08 -23.75
C ASP A 80 4.66 5.31 -22.23
N PHE A 81 5.71 4.96 -21.50
CA PHE A 81 5.84 5.32 -20.09
C PHE A 81 6.16 6.82 -19.96
N ASN A 82 5.46 7.49 -19.06
CA ASN A 82 5.81 8.84 -18.69
C ASN A 82 6.96 8.83 -17.67
N VAL A 83 8.20 8.72 -18.19
CA VAL A 83 9.42 8.68 -17.37
C VAL A 83 9.57 9.96 -16.53
N THR A 84 9.09 11.11 -17.03
CA THR A 84 9.10 12.37 -16.28
C THR A 84 8.28 12.27 -15.00
N THR A 85 7.08 11.68 -15.07
CA THR A 85 6.23 11.45 -13.88
C THR A 85 6.90 10.51 -12.88
N LEU A 86 7.66 9.51 -13.33
CA LEU A 86 8.44 8.64 -12.42
C LEU A 86 9.54 9.40 -11.68
N GLN A 87 10.21 10.35 -12.34
CA GLN A 87 11.21 11.20 -11.70
C GLN A 87 10.58 12.15 -10.67
N GLU A 88 9.42 12.73 -10.99
CA GLU A 88 8.67 13.60 -10.08
C GLU A 88 8.22 12.84 -8.84
N LEU A 89 7.70 11.62 -9.01
CA LEU A 89 7.31 10.75 -7.91
C LEU A 89 8.44 10.51 -6.92
N HIS A 90 9.68 10.31 -7.40
CA HIS A 90 10.83 10.12 -6.51
C HIS A 90 10.99 11.26 -5.50
N GLN A 91 10.68 12.50 -5.92
CA GLN A 91 10.79 13.72 -5.12
C GLN A 91 9.58 13.98 -4.21
N GLN A 92 8.49 13.23 -4.36
CA GLN A 92 7.30 13.42 -3.56
C GLN A 92 7.40 12.64 -2.23
N PRO A 93 7.40 13.33 -1.07
CA PRO A 93 7.42 12.66 0.23
C PRO A 93 6.17 11.81 0.45
N GLU A 94 5.04 12.27 -0.06
CA GLU A 94 3.71 11.66 0.04
C GLU A 94 3.68 10.22 -0.48
N ARG A 95 4.58 9.84 -1.40
CA ARG A 95 4.65 8.46 -1.91
C ARG A 95 4.87 7.44 -0.80
N LEU A 96 5.53 7.84 0.28
CA LEU A 96 5.78 6.97 1.44
C LEU A 96 4.47 6.61 2.13
N HIS A 97 3.43 7.46 2.05
CA HIS A 97 2.10 7.23 2.61
C HIS A 97 1.23 6.26 1.76
N GLU A 98 1.72 5.79 0.61
CA GLU A 98 1.06 4.72 -0.15
C GLU A 98 0.97 3.46 0.72
N VAL A 99 -0.24 2.96 0.99
CA VAL A 99 -0.44 1.74 1.76
C VAL A 99 -0.41 0.55 0.82
N SER A 100 0.66 -0.24 0.88
CA SER A 100 0.83 -1.40 0.01
C SER A 100 0.51 -2.74 0.68
N VAL A 101 0.56 -2.78 2.03
CA VAL A 101 0.32 -3.99 2.83
C VAL A 101 -0.57 -3.66 4.02
N LEU A 102 -1.60 -4.49 4.24
CA LEU A 102 -2.40 -4.57 5.45
C LEU A 102 -2.07 -5.87 6.17
N ILE A 103 -1.66 -5.77 7.43
CA ILE A 103 -1.48 -6.88 8.35
C ILE A 103 -2.55 -6.75 9.41
N VAL A 104 -3.33 -7.80 9.62
CA VAL A 104 -4.51 -7.74 10.49
C VAL A 104 -4.62 -8.98 11.34
N ASP A 105 -4.89 -8.82 12.63
CA ASP A 105 -5.24 -9.93 13.51
C ASP A 105 -6.63 -10.47 13.19
N TYR A 106 -6.80 -11.78 13.29
CA TYR A 106 -8.09 -12.42 13.08
C TYR A 106 -9.09 -12.09 14.19
N SER A 107 -8.67 -12.18 15.46
CA SER A 107 -9.52 -12.23 16.65
C SER A 107 -9.69 -10.86 17.30
N MET A 108 -10.18 -9.87 16.54
CA MET A 108 -10.45 -8.53 17.06
C MET A 108 -11.93 -8.33 17.45
N PRO A 109 -12.22 -7.51 18.49
CA PRO A 109 -13.58 -7.10 18.85
C PRO A 109 -14.29 -6.32 17.72
N GLU A 110 -15.63 -6.36 17.73
CA GLU A 110 -16.53 -5.66 16.80
C GLU A 110 -16.48 -6.16 15.34
N ILE A 111 -15.30 -6.14 14.73
CA ILE A 111 -15.03 -6.53 13.35
C ILE A 111 -13.81 -7.44 13.34
N ASN A 112 -13.99 -8.71 12.98
CA ASN A 112 -12.87 -9.63 12.85
C ASN A 112 -12.00 -9.33 11.61
N GLY A 113 -10.78 -9.88 11.57
CA GLY A 113 -9.82 -9.58 10.51
C GLY A 113 -10.27 -9.98 9.09
N ILE A 114 -11.12 -11.02 8.97
CA ILE A 114 -11.68 -11.43 7.66
C ILE A 114 -12.67 -10.38 7.16
N GLU A 115 -13.56 -9.91 8.03
CA GLU A 115 -14.56 -8.92 7.70
C GLU A 115 -13.91 -7.57 7.36
N LEU A 116 -12.88 -7.16 8.10
CA LEU A 116 -12.08 -5.98 7.78
C LEU A 116 -11.44 -6.11 6.38
N CYS A 117 -10.77 -7.24 6.11
CA CYS A 117 -10.19 -7.53 4.79
C CYS A 117 -11.23 -7.48 3.66
N ARG A 118 -12.43 -7.99 3.91
CA ARG A 118 -13.54 -8.01 2.95
C ARG A 118 -14.01 -6.58 2.62
N GLN A 119 -14.14 -5.72 3.62
CA GLN A 119 -14.53 -4.33 3.41
C GLN A 119 -13.45 -3.53 2.66
N LEU A 120 -12.17 -3.82 2.92
CA LEU A 120 -11.02 -3.19 2.24
C LEU A 120 -10.58 -3.91 0.95
N SER A 121 -11.39 -4.84 0.44
CA SER A 121 -11.03 -5.71 -0.69
C SER A 121 -10.75 -4.95 -1.99
N ARG A 122 -11.42 -3.81 -2.20
CA ARG A 122 -11.27 -2.98 -3.41
C ARG A 122 -9.93 -2.25 -3.49
N LEU A 123 -9.27 -2.03 -2.36
CA LEU A 123 -8.02 -1.28 -2.32
C LEU A 123 -6.85 -2.16 -2.82
N PRO A 124 -5.93 -1.61 -3.62
CA PRO A 124 -4.87 -2.36 -4.31
C PRO A 124 -3.69 -2.76 -3.41
N MET A 125 -3.94 -3.03 -2.13
CA MET A 125 -2.94 -3.49 -1.16
C MET A 125 -2.93 -5.02 -1.03
N LYS A 126 -1.80 -5.59 -0.59
CA LYS A 126 -1.70 -6.97 -0.12
C LYS A 126 -2.31 -7.09 1.28
N LYS A 127 -2.90 -8.24 1.59
CA LYS A 127 -3.52 -8.52 2.90
C LYS A 127 -2.85 -9.74 3.51
N ILE A 128 -2.39 -9.61 4.74
CA ILE A 128 -1.81 -10.68 5.56
C ILE A 128 -2.70 -10.79 6.80
N LEU A 129 -3.36 -11.93 6.94
CA LEU A 129 -4.16 -12.24 8.12
C LEU A 129 -3.27 -13.01 9.09
N LEU A 130 -3.13 -12.49 10.31
CA LEU A 130 -2.49 -13.20 11.41
C LEU A 130 -3.55 -14.12 12.02
N THR A 131 -3.28 -15.42 12.00
CA THR A 131 -4.19 -16.43 12.52
C THR A 131 -3.50 -17.13 13.68
N GLY A 132 -3.90 -16.80 14.88
CA GLY A 132 -3.51 -17.50 16.10
C GLY A 132 -4.44 -17.09 17.22
N GLU A 133 -4.97 -18.04 17.96
CA GLU A 133 -5.52 -17.74 19.28
C GLU A 133 -4.34 -17.79 20.25
N ALA A 134 -3.98 -16.64 20.82
CA ALA A 134 -3.17 -16.65 22.01
C ALA A 134 -4.07 -17.17 23.13
N ASP A 135 -4.12 -18.49 23.30
CA ASP A 135 -4.67 -19.09 24.51
C ASP A 135 -3.85 -18.53 25.68
N HIS A 136 -4.41 -17.53 26.39
CA HIS A 136 -3.94 -17.12 27.69
C HIS A 136 -4.20 -18.27 28.68
N TYR A 137 -3.30 -19.25 28.71
CA TYR A 137 -3.18 -20.22 29.80
C TYR A 137 -2.38 -19.63 30.97
#